data_AF-A0A6P8XTJ5-F1
#
_entry.id   AF-A0A6P8XTJ5-F1
#
_cell.length_a   1.000
_cell.length_b   1.000
_cell.length_c   1.000
_cell.angle_alpha   90.00
_cell.angle_beta   90.00
_cell.angle_gamma   90.00
#
_symmetry.space_group_name_H-M   'P 1'
#
loop_
_entity.id
_entity.type
_entity.pdbx_description
1 polymer ?
#
loop_
_entity_poly.entity_id
_entity_poly.type
_entity_poly.pdbx_seq_one_letter_code
_entity_poly.pdbx_strand_id
1 'polypeptide(L)'
;MESTMLKGIIIMLLLSVAIAAEQETRQQPPYRPLSPSYRFQPKFCSDTYSGRQLYVGEMYTRPGQCVRVQCLGTLQLWEDSCKSPAGLKGNCIVLPQMESNLEYPKCCPFYECKTYESNSQGEVETTNTYEHTGYLRRSYVTELIRINKEPGEIITAPARKYQL
;
A
#
# COMPACT_ATOMS: atom_id res chain seq x y z
N MET A 1 -44.95 -89.66 7.66
CA MET A 1 -44.22 -89.07 6.52
C MET A 1 -44.43 -87.55 6.50
N GLU A 2 -43.99 -86.82 7.53
CA GLU A 2 -44.25 -85.34 7.62
C GLU A 2 -43.04 -84.51 8.09
N SER A 3 -41.91 -85.12 8.45
CA SER A 3 -40.78 -84.40 9.06
C SER A 3 -39.72 -83.90 8.06
N THR A 4 -39.69 -84.42 6.83
CA THR A 4 -38.69 -84.06 5.82
C THR A 4 -39.12 -82.89 4.92
N MET A 5 -40.42 -82.71 4.70
CA MET A 5 -40.94 -81.60 3.90
C MET A 5 -40.82 -80.25 4.62
N LEU A 6 -41.07 -80.21 5.93
CA LEU A 6 -41.01 -78.96 6.71
C LEU A 6 -39.58 -78.39 6.77
N LYS A 7 -38.57 -79.26 6.88
CA LYS A 7 -37.16 -78.85 6.87
C LYS A 7 -36.71 -78.30 5.50
N GLY A 8 -37.23 -78.84 4.40
CA GLY A 8 -36.94 -78.33 3.05
C GLY A 8 -37.53 -76.93 2.81
N ILE A 9 -38.73 -76.67 3.31
CA ILE A 9 -39.40 -75.37 3.20
C ILE A 9 -38.66 -74.29 4.02
N ILE A 10 -38.19 -74.62 5.22
CA ILE A 10 -37.43 -73.69 6.07
C ILE A 10 -36.08 -73.32 5.44
N ILE A 11 -35.39 -74.28 4.81
CA ILE A 11 -34.12 -74.01 4.11
C ILE A 11 -34.33 -73.13 2.87
N MET A 12 -35.41 -73.36 2.10
CA MET A 12 -35.78 -72.50 0.95
C MET A 12 -36.19 -71.08 1.37
N LEU A 13 -36.86 -70.93 2.52
CA LEU A 13 -37.19 -69.62 3.08
C LEU A 13 -35.96 -68.86 3.59
N LEU A 14 -34.96 -69.53 4.16
CA LEU A 14 -33.73 -68.88 4.62
C LEU A 14 -32.81 -68.46 3.45
N LEU A 15 -32.81 -69.20 2.34
CA LEU A 15 -32.06 -68.84 1.12
C LEU A 15 -32.68 -67.69 0.32
N SER A 16 -33.98 -67.45 0.43
CA SER A 16 -34.66 -66.34 -0.28
C SER A 16 -34.52 -64.98 0.42
N VAL A 17 -34.22 -64.95 1.72
CA VAL A 17 -34.00 -63.70 2.48
C VAL A 17 -32.57 -63.15 2.30
N ALA A 18 -31.60 -63.99 1.88
CA ALA A 18 -30.22 -63.55 1.67
C ALA A 18 -29.97 -62.83 0.32
N ILE A 19 -30.94 -62.81 -0.59
CA ILE A 19 -30.79 -62.20 -1.93
C ILE A 19 -31.45 -60.82 -2.03
N ALA A 20 -32.11 -60.36 -0.95
CA ALA A 20 -32.83 -59.08 -0.93
C ALA A 20 -32.03 -57.92 -0.28
N ALA A 21 -30.75 -58.13 0.07
CA ALA A 21 -29.92 -57.13 0.75
C ALA A 21 -28.90 -56.41 -0.15
N GLU A 22 -28.85 -56.70 -1.46
CA GLU A 22 -27.84 -56.12 -2.36
C GLU A 22 -28.45 -55.68 -3.69
N GLN A 23 -29.47 -54.81 -3.65
CA GLN A 23 -29.87 -54.08 -4.85
C GLN A 23 -30.61 -52.77 -4.55
N GLU A 24 -30.09 -51.98 -3.61
CA GLU A 24 -30.15 -50.52 -3.80
C GLU A 24 -29.06 -50.14 -4.79
N THR A 25 -29.34 -50.39 -6.08
CA THR A 25 -28.74 -49.63 -7.16
C THR A 25 -29.18 -48.18 -6.92
N ARG A 26 -28.40 -47.42 -6.14
CA ARG A 26 -28.39 -45.96 -6.19
C ARG A 26 -28.18 -45.62 -7.66
N GLN A 27 -29.27 -45.35 -8.37
CA GLN A 27 -29.23 -44.65 -9.63
C GLN A 27 -28.64 -43.28 -9.31
N GLN A 28 -27.31 -43.19 -9.39
CA GLN A 28 -26.65 -41.91 -9.46
C GLN A 28 -27.29 -41.19 -10.65
N PRO A 29 -27.75 -39.94 -10.47
CA PRO A 29 -28.24 -39.15 -11.59
C PRO A 29 -27.17 -39.18 -12.70
N PRO A 30 -27.56 -39.25 -13.97
CA PRO A 30 -26.61 -39.28 -15.06
C PRO A 30 -25.62 -38.13 -14.86
N TYR A 31 -24.33 -38.46 -14.82
CA TYR A 31 -23.24 -37.51 -14.69
C TYR A 31 -23.36 -36.55 -15.87
N ARG A 32 -24.09 -35.45 -15.69
CA ARG A 32 -24.01 -34.30 -16.59
C ARG A 32 -22.58 -33.82 -16.39
N PRO A 33 -21.70 -33.83 -17.42
CA PRO A 33 -20.46 -33.10 -17.28
C PRO A 33 -20.87 -31.68 -16.93
N LEU A 34 -20.56 -31.27 -15.71
CA LEU A 34 -20.64 -29.87 -15.32
C LEU A 34 -19.92 -29.12 -16.42
N SER A 35 -20.65 -28.20 -17.04
CA SER A 35 -20.20 -27.02 -17.77
C SER A 35 -18.67 -26.88 -17.79
N PRO A 36 -18.06 -26.64 -18.98
CA PRO A 36 -16.61 -26.69 -19.17
C PRO A 36 -15.90 -26.10 -17.96
N SER A 37 -15.19 -26.96 -17.24
CA SER A 37 -14.49 -26.69 -15.98
C SER A 37 -14.16 -25.21 -15.85
N TYR A 38 -14.90 -24.48 -15.02
CA TYR A 38 -14.57 -23.09 -14.72
C TYR A 38 -13.20 -23.08 -14.04
N ARG A 39 -12.14 -22.92 -14.84
CA ARG A 39 -10.78 -22.73 -14.34
C ARG A 39 -10.69 -21.27 -13.97
N PHE A 40 -10.73 -20.98 -12.68
CA PHE A 40 -10.40 -19.66 -12.17
C PHE A 40 -8.96 -19.34 -12.59
N GLN A 41 -8.80 -18.42 -13.52
CA GLN A 41 -7.50 -17.88 -13.88
C GLN A 41 -7.28 -16.63 -13.03
N PRO A 42 -6.35 -16.67 -12.05
CA PRO A 42 -6.06 -15.49 -11.26
C PRO A 42 -5.57 -14.38 -12.19
N LYS A 43 -6.21 -13.21 -12.04
CA LYS A 43 -5.88 -11.99 -12.76
C LYS A 43 -4.83 -11.23 -11.96
N PHE A 44 -3.67 -10.99 -12.56
CA PHE A 44 -2.55 -10.30 -11.94
C PHE A 44 -2.00 -9.20 -12.85
N CYS A 45 -1.42 -8.18 -12.23
CA CYS A 45 -0.55 -7.22 -12.90
C CYS A 45 0.90 -7.62 -12.65
N SER A 46 1.79 -7.30 -13.60
CA SER A 46 3.23 -7.54 -13.44
C SER A 46 3.96 -6.20 -13.45
N ASP A 47 4.57 -5.82 -12.33
CA ASP A 47 5.47 -4.67 -12.29
C ASP A 47 6.83 -5.08 -12.87
N THR A 48 7.13 -4.59 -14.06
CA THR A 48 8.38 -4.89 -14.76
C THR A 48 9.60 -4.24 -14.09
N TYR A 49 9.40 -3.18 -13.30
CA TYR A 49 10.50 -2.51 -12.61
C TYR A 49 11.01 -3.32 -11.41
N SER A 50 10.10 -3.78 -10.54
CA SER A 50 10.47 -4.60 -9.36
C SER A 50 10.43 -6.11 -9.62
N GLY A 51 9.88 -6.56 -10.76
CA GLY A 51 9.65 -7.97 -11.06
C GLY A 51 8.50 -8.60 -10.27
N ARG A 52 7.73 -7.81 -9.52
CA ARG A 52 6.68 -8.30 -8.62
C ARG A 52 5.38 -8.52 -9.38
N GLN A 53 4.68 -9.62 -9.07
CA GLN A 53 3.30 -9.85 -9.49
C GLN A 53 2.34 -9.40 -8.40
N LEU A 54 1.26 -8.74 -8.79
CA LEU A 54 0.24 -8.20 -7.91
C LEU A 54 -1.13 -8.75 -8.28
N TYR A 55 -1.85 -9.30 -7.33
CA TYR A 55 -3.26 -9.59 -7.51
C TYR A 55 -4.06 -8.29 -7.64
N VAL A 56 -5.18 -8.35 -8.36
CA VAL A 56 -6.10 -7.21 -8.45
C VAL A 56 -6.49 -6.72 -7.05
N GLY A 57 -6.30 -5.43 -6.80
CA GLY A 57 -6.55 -4.78 -5.51
C GLY A 57 -5.31 -4.67 -4.61
N GLU A 58 -4.26 -5.46 -4.85
CA GLU A 58 -3.01 -5.35 -4.10
C GLU A 58 -2.26 -4.06 -4.44
N MET A 59 -1.59 -3.53 -3.43
CA MET A 59 -0.71 -2.37 -3.53
C MET A 59 0.54 -2.55 -2.67
N TYR A 60 1.61 -1.85 -3.04
CA TYR A 60 2.86 -1.82 -2.29
C TYR A 60 3.66 -0.57 -2.62
N THR A 61 4.66 -0.29 -1.79
CA THR A 61 5.68 0.72 -2.08
C THR A 61 6.83 0.06 -2.83
N ARG A 62 7.17 0.59 -4.01
CA ARG A 62 8.21 0.01 -4.85
C ARG A 62 9.60 0.16 -4.18
N PRO A 63 10.41 -0.90 -4.05
CA PRO A 63 11.72 -0.78 -3.43
C PRO A 63 12.62 0.24 -4.15
N GLY A 64 13.30 1.09 -3.39
CA GLY A 64 14.19 2.13 -3.94
C GLY A 64 13.46 3.32 -4.58
N GLN A 65 12.13 3.32 -4.63
CA GLN A 65 11.32 4.42 -5.13
C GLN A 65 10.21 4.74 -4.14
N CYS A 66 10.04 6.00 -3.74
CA CYS A 66 8.84 6.36 -2.97
C CYS A 66 7.61 6.53 -3.89
N VAL A 67 7.15 5.40 -4.42
CA VAL A 67 6.02 5.28 -5.34
C VAL A 67 5.12 4.17 -4.85
N ARG A 68 3.83 4.45 -4.75
CA ARG A 68 2.81 3.43 -4.52
C ARG A 68 2.37 2.85 -5.85
N VAL A 69 2.46 1.54 -5.98
CA VAL A 69 2.02 0.80 -7.16
C VAL A 69 0.82 -0.05 -6.77
N GLN A 70 -0.25 -0.02 -7.57
CA GLN A 70 -1.48 -0.76 -7.34
C GLN A 70 -1.93 -1.49 -8.61
N CYS A 71 -2.38 -2.74 -8.48
CA CYS A 71 -3.03 -3.46 -9.57
C CYS A 71 -4.53 -3.16 -9.60
N LEU A 72 -4.99 -2.48 -10.66
CA LEU A 72 -6.41 -2.16 -10.84
C LEU A 72 -7.19 -3.32 -11.46
N GLY A 73 -8.52 -3.31 -11.31
CA GLY A 73 -9.41 -4.32 -11.90
C GLY A 73 -9.36 -4.39 -13.43
N THR A 74 -8.83 -3.35 -14.08
CA THR A 74 -8.57 -3.29 -15.52
C THR A 74 -7.30 -4.04 -15.95
N LEU A 75 -6.60 -4.73 -15.03
CA LEU A 75 -5.30 -5.38 -15.26
C LEU A 75 -4.20 -4.37 -15.63
N GLN A 76 -4.35 -3.13 -15.21
CA GLN A 76 -3.36 -2.08 -15.39
C GLN A 76 -2.72 -1.75 -14.04
N LEU A 77 -1.43 -1.46 -14.08
CA LEU A 77 -0.75 -0.87 -12.94
C LEU A 77 -1.07 0.62 -12.88
N TRP A 78 -1.43 1.07 -11.69
CA TRP A 78 -1.52 2.47 -11.35
C TRP A 78 -0.36 2.83 -10.43
N GLU A 79 0.27 3.97 -10.71
CA GLU A 79 1.42 4.46 -9.96
C GLU A 79 1.11 5.84 -9.40
N ASP A 80 1.49 6.04 -8.13
CA ASP A 80 1.35 7.30 -7.42
C ASP A 80 2.68 7.69 -6.80
N SER A 81 3.26 8.75 -7.36
CA SER A 81 4.54 9.29 -6.95
C SER A 81 4.34 10.47 -6.00
N CYS A 82 5.32 10.71 -5.14
CA CYS A 82 5.34 11.92 -4.32
C CYS A 82 5.29 13.16 -5.22
N LYS A 83 4.25 13.98 -5.03
CA LYS A 83 4.12 15.24 -5.75
C LYS A 83 4.96 16.30 -5.04
N SER A 84 5.66 17.11 -5.82
CA SER A 84 6.24 18.33 -5.30
C SER A 84 5.11 19.34 -5.07
N PRO A 85 4.95 19.89 -3.85
CA PRO A 85 3.92 20.87 -3.59
C PRO A 85 4.13 22.11 -4.45
N ALA A 86 3.09 22.50 -5.18
CA ALA A 86 3.10 23.70 -6.00
C ALA A 86 2.95 24.95 -5.11
N GLY A 87 3.63 26.03 -5.46
CA GLY A 87 3.45 27.33 -4.80
C GLY A 87 4.18 27.51 -3.47
N LEU A 88 5.16 26.65 -3.14
CA LEU A 88 6.10 26.97 -2.07
C LEU A 88 6.89 28.23 -2.41
N LYS A 89 7.09 29.11 -1.43
CA LYS A 89 7.77 30.39 -1.61
C LYS A 89 9.24 30.29 -1.21
N GLY A 90 10.09 31.00 -1.95
CA GLY A 90 11.52 31.12 -1.66
C GLY A 90 12.38 30.10 -2.40
N ASN A 91 13.62 29.96 -1.95
CA ASN A 91 14.55 28.97 -2.46
C ASN A 91 14.34 27.64 -1.74
N CYS A 92 13.71 26.69 -2.43
CA CYS A 92 13.34 25.39 -1.87
C CYS A 92 14.30 24.28 -2.30
N ILE A 93 14.75 23.50 -1.32
CA ILE A 93 15.55 22.29 -1.52
C ILE A 93 14.80 21.07 -1.00
N VAL A 94 15.08 19.92 -1.61
CA VAL A 94 14.53 18.63 -1.17
C VAL A 94 15.39 18.11 -0.04
N LEU A 95 14.77 17.81 1.11
CA LEU A 95 15.46 17.18 2.23
C LEU A 95 15.50 15.65 2.04
N PRO A 96 16.65 15.00 2.31
CA PRO A 96 16.73 13.55 2.29
C PRO A 96 15.83 12.94 3.36
N GLN A 97 15.30 11.75 3.09
CA GLN A 97 14.59 10.96 4.10
C GLN A 97 15.58 10.54 5.19
N MET A 98 15.25 10.82 6.46
CA MET A 98 16.07 10.42 7.60
C MET A 98 15.91 8.94 7.95
N GLU A 99 14.76 8.36 7.62
CA GLU A 99 14.44 6.96 7.90
C GLU A 99 14.39 6.16 6.59
N SER A 100 14.99 4.97 6.61
CA SER A 100 14.93 4.01 5.51
C SER A 100 13.73 3.07 5.67
N ASN A 101 13.29 2.47 4.57
CA ASN A 101 12.20 1.48 4.53
C ASN A 101 10.81 2.00 4.93
N LEU A 102 10.58 3.30 4.83
CA LEU A 102 9.23 3.86 4.96
C LEU A 102 8.37 3.49 3.75
N GLU A 103 7.11 3.17 4.00
CA GLU A 103 6.11 2.96 2.95
C GLU A 103 5.52 4.29 2.49
N TYR A 104 5.07 4.35 1.25
CA TYR A 104 4.32 5.48 0.71
C TYR A 104 3.05 5.72 1.54
N PRO A 105 2.70 6.98 1.89
CA PRO A 105 3.36 8.23 1.50
C PRO A 105 4.43 8.71 2.48
N LYS A 106 4.77 7.93 3.51
CA LYS A 106 5.73 8.34 4.56
C LYS A 106 7.15 8.50 4.04
N CYS A 107 7.53 7.74 3.01
CA CYS A 107 8.83 7.90 2.35
C CYS A 107 8.94 9.17 1.49
N CYS A 108 7.89 9.99 1.38
CA CYS A 108 7.91 11.17 0.53
C CYS A 108 8.78 12.28 1.12
N PRO A 109 9.54 13.01 0.28
CA PRO A 109 10.48 14.02 0.75
C PRO A 109 9.79 15.17 1.48
N PHE A 110 10.56 15.78 2.38
CA PHE A 110 10.25 17.10 2.90
C PHE A 110 10.96 18.17 2.05
N TYR A 111 10.44 19.39 2.10
CA TYR A 111 10.94 20.53 1.35
C TYR A 111 11.33 21.64 2.31
N GLU A 112 12.60 22.03 2.32
CA GLU A 112 13.06 23.18 3.09
C GLU A 112 13.16 24.39 2.18
N CYS A 113 12.42 25.46 2.51
CA CYS A 113 12.37 26.68 1.74
C CYS A 113 12.88 27.86 2.54
N LYS A 114 13.79 28.62 1.94
CA LYS A 114 14.35 29.84 2.52
C LYS A 114 13.79 31.08 1.83
N THR A 115 13.33 32.02 2.64
CA THR A 115 12.88 33.34 2.20
C THR A 115 13.66 34.42 2.93
N TYR A 116 13.92 35.53 2.23
CA TYR A 116 14.71 36.64 2.72
C TYR A 116 13.88 37.90 2.62
N GLU A 117 13.76 38.62 3.73
CA GLU A 117 13.12 39.92 3.78
C GLU A 117 14.11 40.94 4.33
N SER A 118 14.40 41.99 3.56
CA SER A 118 15.26 43.08 4.01
C SER A 118 14.42 44.34 4.25
N ASN A 119 14.67 44.99 5.38
CA ASN A 119 14.04 46.26 5.74
C ASN A 119 15.11 47.26 6.22
N SER A 120 14.70 48.47 6.58
CA SER A 120 15.62 49.53 7.04
C SER A 120 16.31 49.20 8.38
N GLN A 121 15.83 48.21 9.13
CA GLN A 121 16.32 47.82 10.45
C GLN A 121 17.18 46.55 10.43
N GLY A 122 17.15 45.77 9.35
CA GLY A 122 17.84 44.48 9.30
C GLY A 122 17.42 43.59 8.14
N GLU A 123 17.89 42.35 8.21
CA GLU A 123 17.53 41.27 7.29
C GLU A 123 16.96 40.08 8.08
N VAL A 124 15.89 39.49 7.56
CA VAL A 124 15.22 38.34 8.16
C VAL A 124 15.29 37.17 7.19
N GLU A 125 15.92 36.08 7.61
CA GLU A 125 15.88 34.78 6.93
C GLU A 125 14.82 33.91 7.60
N THR A 126 13.82 33.49 6.83
CA THR A 126 12.83 32.48 7.28
C THR A 126 13.06 31.17 6.55
N THR A 127 13.29 30.10 7.30
CA THR A 127 13.45 28.72 6.82
C THR A 127 12.25 27.89 7.23
N ASN A 128 11.46 27.44 6.24
CA ASN A 128 10.25 26.64 6.46
C ASN A 128 10.43 25.23 5.92
N THR A 129 10.05 24.22 6.69
CA THR A 129 10.02 22.82 6.26
C THR A 129 8.58 22.38 5.99
N TYR A 130 8.31 21.94 4.77
CA TYR A 130 7.01 21.46 4.30
C TYR A 130 7.03 19.96 4.01
N GLU A 131 5.88 19.31 4.13
CA GLU A 131 5.68 17.94 3.63
C GLU A 131 5.41 17.92 2.12
N HIS A 132 5.36 16.72 1.55
CA HIS A 132 4.94 16.48 0.16
C HIS A 132 3.53 16.99 -0.17
N THR A 133 2.67 17.14 0.83
CA THR A 133 1.32 17.73 0.67
C THR A 133 1.32 19.26 0.65
N GLY A 134 2.46 19.90 0.96
CA GLY A 134 2.57 21.35 1.13
C GLY A 134 2.22 21.84 2.54
N TYR A 135 1.94 20.93 3.48
CA TYR A 135 1.69 21.29 4.87
C TYR A 135 2.97 21.74 5.58
N LEU A 136 2.92 22.86 6.31
CA LEU A 136 4.05 23.38 7.08
C LEU A 136 4.27 22.53 8.34
N ARG A 137 5.47 21.95 8.49
CA ARG A 137 5.85 21.17 9.66
C ARG A 137 6.70 21.93 10.65
N ARG A 138 7.56 22.80 10.16
CA ARG A 138 8.50 23.55 11.00
C ARG A 138 8.83 24.89 10.37
N SER A 139 9.01 25.90 11.20
CA SER A 139 9.49 27.20 10.77
C SER A 139 10.59 27.69 11.72
N TYR A 140 11.66 28.23 11.12
CA TYR A 140 12.73 28.92 11.82
C TYR A 140 12.88 30.32 11.26
N VAL A 141 12.99 31.30 12.15
CA VAL A 141 13.25 32.70 11.76
C VAL A 141 14.59 33.11 12.34
N THR A 142 15.44 33.68 11.50
CA THR A 142 16.75 34.23 11.86
C THR A 142 16.79 35.70 11.50
N GLU A 143 16.91 36.56 12.50
CA GLU A 143 16.94 38.01 12.31
C GLU A 143 18.36 38.56 12.50
N LEU A 144 18.84 39.31 11.51
CA LEU A 144 20.08 40.09 11.55
C LEU A 144 19.73 41.58 11.72
N ILE A 145 19.90 42.09 12.92
CA ILE A 145 19.58 43.49 13.26
C ILE A 145 20.81 44.37 12.97
N ARG A 146 20.63 45.48 12.25
CA ARG A 146 21.68 46.48 12.05
C ARG A 146 21.66 47.47 13.21
N ILE A 147 22.68 47.40 14.08
CA ILE A 147 22.85 48.39 15.15
C ILE A 147 23.73 49.52 14.59
N ASN A 148 23.12 50.63 14.20
CA ASN A 148 23.87 51.83 13.83
C ASN A 148 24.47 52.43 15.10
N LYS A 149 25.80 52.29 15.26
CA LYS A 149 26.59 53.17 16.11
C LYS A 149 27.28 54.18 15.19
N GLU A 150 27.39 55.42 15.65
CA GLU A 150 28.08 56.54 14.99
C GLU A 150 29.46 56.16 14.40
N PRO A 151 29.99 56.93 13.43
CA PRO A 151 30.76 56.41 12.31
C PRO A 151 32.09 55.80 12.73
N GLY A 152 32.26 54.50 12.48
CA GLY A 152 33.57 53.84 12.59
C GLY A 152 33.56 52.32 12.63
N GLU A 153 32.46 51.66 13.02
CA GLU A 153 32.52 50.20 13.24
C GLU A 153 31.15 49.53 12.99
N ILE A 154 31.04 48.76 11.90
CA ILE A 154 29.87 47.91 11.64
C ILE A 154 30.03 46.65 12.48
N ILE A 155 29.44 46.64 13.68
CA ILE A 155 29.30 45.42 14.47
C ILE A 155 28.02 44.74 13.99
N THR A 156 28.13 43.68 13.19
CA THR A 156 27.00 42.82 12.85
C THR A 156 26.44 42.22 14.15
N ALA A 157 25.19 42.53 14.50
CA ALA A 157 24.57 42.09 15.75
C ALA A 157 24.42 40.55 15.80
N PRO A 158 24.21 39.95 17.00
CA PRO A 158 23.99 38.51 17.09
C PRO A 158 22.68 38.11 16.41
N ALA A 159 22.77 37.14 15.50
CA ALA A 159 21.60 36.51 14.89
C ALA A 159 20.74 35.84 15.97
N ARG A 160 19.44 36.21 16.04
CA ARG A 160 18.48 35.56 16.94
C ARG A 160 17.71 34.50 16.17
N LYS A 161 17.73 33.25 16.64
CA LYS A 161 17.01 32.12 16.04
C LYS A 161 15.76 31.79 16.87
N TYR A 162 14.60 31.84 16.23
CA TYR A 162 13.31 31.47 16.82
C TYR A 162 12.78 30.17 16.20
N GLN A 163 12.13 29.35 17.01
CA GLN A 163 11.33 28.21 16.53
C GLN A 163 9.87 28.56 16.76
N LEU A 164 9.07 28.51 15.70
CA LEU A 164 7.63 28.79 15.72
C LEU A 164 6.83 27.50 15.72
#